data_AF-M3C1W1-F1
#
_entry.id   AF-M3C1W1-F1
#
_cell.length_a   1.000
_cell.length_b   1.000
_cell.length_c   1.000
_cell.angle_alpha   90.00
_cell.angle_beta   90.00
_cell.angle_gamma   90.00
#
_symmetry.space_group_name_H-M   'P 1'
#
loop_
_entity.id
_entity.type
_entity.pdbx_description
1 polymer ?
#
loop_
_entity_poly.entity_id
_entity_poly.type
_entity_poly.pdbx_seq_one_letter_code
_entity_poly.pdbx_strand_id
1 'polypeptide(L)' 'MSLNLRLDDDRSAALRERARREGITPRAAALRAVDEYLSATDRRARVRRTAVEQAETWRELLDRLK' A
#
# COMPACT_ATOMS: atom_id res chain seq x y z
N MET A 1 10.14 14.78 10.21
CA MET A 1 10.21 13.60 11.11
C MET A 1 11.22 12.62 10.57
N SER A 2 12.09 12.05 11.40
CA SER A 2 13.03 10.99 11.03
C SER A 2 12.55 9.64 11.57
N LEU A 3 12.53 8.62 10.70
CA LEU A 3 12.25 7.24 11.07
C LEU A 3 13.56 6.45 10.88
N ASN A 4 14.02 5.77 11.93
CA ASN A 4 15.18 4.90 11.86
C ASN A 4 14.72 3.44 11.77
N LEU A 5 14.87 2.84 10.59
CA LEU A 5 14.54 1.44 10.33
C LEU A 5 15.74 0.55 10.64
N ARG A 6 15.61 -0.35 11.62
CA ARG A 6 16.59 -1.40 11.87
C ARG A 6 16.12 -2.69 11.21
N LEU A 7 16.95 -3.22 10.32
CA LEU A 7 16.74 -4.50 9.66
C LEU A 7 17.77 -5.48 10.23
N ASP A 8 17.40 -6.74 10.38
CA ASP A 8 18.37 -7.82 10.59
C ASP A 8 19.25 -7.99 9.33
N ASP A 9 20.30 -8.80 9.48
CA ASP A 9 21.30 -8.99 8.43
C ASP A 9 20.71 -9.61 7.15
N ASP A 10 19.78 -10.56 7.27
CA ASP A 10 19.15 -11.22 6.12
C ASP A 10 18.27 -10.23 5.34
N ARG A 11 17.43 -9.46 6.05
CA ARG A 11 16.59 -8.42 5.42
C ARG A 11 17.43 -7.29 4.81
N SER A 12 18.55 -6.94 5.46
CA SER A 12 19.50 -5.95 4.94
C SER A 12 20.18 -6.43 3.65
N ALA A 13 20.59 -7.70 3.60
CA ALA A 13 21.19 -8.31 2.42
C ALA A 13 20.19 -8.38 1.26
N ALA A 14 18.96 -8.85 1.52
CA ALA A 14 17.90 -8.91 0.52
C ALA A 14 17.56 -7.53 -0.08
N LEU A 15 17.48 -6.49 0.77
CA LEU A 15 17.23 -5.12 0.33
C LEU A 15 18.37 -4.57 -0.53
N ARG A 16 19.63 -4.81 -0.13
CA ARG A 16 20.80 -4.38 -0.91
C ARG A 16 20.87 -5.06 -2.26
N GLU A 17 20.61 -6.36 -2.33
CA GLU A 17 20.60 -7.10 -3.59
C GLU A 17 19.50 -6.58 -4.52
N ARG A 18 18.31 -6.30 -3.97
CA ARG A 18 17.23 -5.70 -4.75
C ARG A 18 17.59 -4.30 -5.27
N ALA A 19 18.16 -3.46 -4.41
CA ALA A 19 18.65 -2.14 -4.80
C ALA A 19 19.72 -2.21 -5.90
N ARG A 20 20.63 -3.18 -5.80
CA ARG A 20 21.66 -3.45 -6.82
C ARG A 20 21.06 -3.84 -8.17
N ARG A 21 20.08 -4.74 -8.18
CA ARG A 21 19.38 -5.16 -9.41
C ARG A 21 18.62 -4.02 -10.08
N GLU A 22 18.06 -3.14 -9.27
CA GLU A 22 17.28 -1.99 -9.75
C GLU A 22 18.16 -0.76 -10.03
N GLY A 23 19.47 -0.82 -9.77
CA GLY A 23 20.41 0.29 -9.99
C GLY A 23 20.18 1.50 -9.07
N ILE A 24 19.56 1.29 -7.90
CA ILE A 24 19.20 2.35 -6.96
C ILE A 24 19.91 2.19 -5.62
N THR A 25 19.86 3.24 -4.80
CA THR A 25 20.41 3.16 -3.44
C THR A 25 19.52 2.29 -2.54
N PRO A 26 20.09 1.59 -1.52
CA PRO A 26 19.30 0.83 -0.56
C PRO A 26 18.22 1.65 0.15
N ARG A 27 18.49 2.95 0.38
CA ARG A 27 17.52 3.88 0.94
C ARG A 27 16.33 4.12 -0.01
N ALA A 28 16.60 4.32 -1.30
CA ALA A 28 15.55 4.49 -2.29
C ALA A 28 14.69 3.22 -2.43
N ALA A 29 15.31 2.04 -2.38
CA ALA A 29 14.60 0.76 -2.37
C ALA A 29 13.70 0.62 -1.14
N ALA A 30 14.18 1.01 0.05
CA ALA A 30 13.37 0.99 1.27
C ALA A 30 12.17 1.94 1.19
N LEU A 31 12.37 3.17 0.70
CA LEU A 31 11.28 4.14 0.52
C LEU A 31 10.23 3.61 -0.46
N ARG A 32 10.66 3.05 -1.60
CA ARG A 32 9.75 2.44 -2.57
C ARG A 32 8.92 1.31 -1.95
N ALA A 33 9.54 0.44 -1.16
CA ALA A 33 8.82 -0.64 -0.48
C ALA A 33 7.77 -0.11 0.52
N VAL A 34 8.08 0.99 1.22
CA VAL A 34 7.12 1.67 2.10
C VAL A 34 5.97 2.27 1.28
N ASP A 35 6.28 2.97 0.19
CA ASP A 35 5.26 3.57 -0.68
C ASP A 35 4.33 2.51 -1.29
N GLU A 36 4.88 1.37 -1.72
CA GLU A 36 4.11 0.24 -2.22
C GLU A 36 3.19 -0.35 -1.14
N TYR A 37 3.69 -0.52 0.08
CA TYR A 37 2.91 -1.02 1.21
C TYR A 37 1.74 -0.08 1.56
N LEU A 38 1.99 1.22 1.62
CA LEU A 38 0.97 2.24 1.89
C LEU A 38 -0.05 2.30 0.75
N SER A 39 0.40 2.31 -0.49
CA SER A 39 -0.46 2.33 -1.68
C SER A 39 -1.34 1.09 -1.79
N ALA A 40 -0.82 -0.09 -1.44
CA ALA A 40 -1.59 -1.33 -1.41
C ALA A 40 -2.71 -1.28 -0.35
N THR A 41 -2.42 -0.66 0.80
CA THR A 41 -3.40 -0.48 1.89
C THR A 41 -4.47 0.53 1.50
N ASP A 42 -4.08 1.65 0.89
CA ASP A 42 -5.00 2.68 0.40
C ASP A 42 -5.90 2.17 -0.73
N ARG A 43 -5.38 1.35 -1.64
CA ARG A 43 -6.17 0.73 -2.69
C ARG A 43 -7.28 -0.15 -2.12
N ARG A 44 -6.97 -0.98 -1.11
CA ARG A 44 -7.96 -1.84 -0.44
C ARG A 44 -9.00 -1.01 0.33
N ALA A 45 -8.56 0.03 1.03
CA ALA A 45 -9.44 0.94 1.74
C ALA A 45 -10.39 1.68 0.79
N ARG A 46 -9.88 2.14 -0.35
CA ARG A 46 -10.66 2.82 -1.39
C ARG A 46 -11.68 1.90 -2.03
N VAL A 47 -11.28 0.69 -2.43
CA VAL A 47 -12.21 -0.32 -3.00
C VAL A 47 -13.32 -0.65 -2.00
N ARG A 48 -12.98 -0.87 -0.72
CA ARG A 48 -13.98 -1.13 0.32
C ARG A 48 -14.96 0.04 0.49
N ARG A 49 -14.46 1.27 0.50
CA ARG A 49 -15.29 2.48 0.65
C ARG A 49 -16.25 2.63 -0.51
N THR A 50 -15.77 2.50 -1.74
CA THR A 50 -16.60 2.56 -2.94
C THR A 50 -17.64 1.44 -2.97
N ALA A 51 -17.30 0.23 -2.53
CA ALA A 51 -18.26 -0.88 -2.46
C ALA A 51 -19.41 -0.59 -1.49
N VAL A 52 -19.12 0.03 -0.34
CA VAL A 52 -20.15 0.44 0.64
C VAL A 52 -21.03 1.54 0.06
N GLU A 53 -20.45 2.59 -0.50
CA GLU A 53 -21.18 3.73 -1.10
C GLU A 53 -22.12 3.27 -2.24
N GLN A 54 -21.65 2.33 -3.08
CA GLN A 54 -22.46 1.77 -4.16
C GLN A 54 -23.60 0.90 -3.59
N ALA A 55 -23.32 0.07 -2.59
CA ALA A 55 -24.35 -0.76 -1.96
C ALA A 55 -25.45 0.08 -1.31
N GLU A 56 -25.09 1.20 -0.67
CA GLU A 56 -26.06 2.16 -0.10
C GLU A 56 -26.89 2.84 -1.19
N THR A 57 -26.25 3.30 -2.27
CA THR A 57 -26.94 3.90 -3.41
C THR A 57 -27.97 2.94 -4.02
N TRP A 58 -27.60 1.68 -4.24
CA TRP A 58 -28.52 0.68 -4.77
C TRP A 58 -29.63 0.32 -3.78
N ARG A 59 -29.35 0.31 -2.48
CA ARG A 59 -30.36 0.10 -1.44
C ARG A 59 -31.41 1.21 -1.45
N GLU A 60 -30.99 2.47 -1.51
CA GLU A 60 -31.90 3.62 -1.57
C GLU A 60 -32.79 3.59 -2.82
N LEU A 61 -32.24 3.21 -3.97
CA LEU A 61 -33.00 3.09 -5.22
C LEU A 61 -34.04 1.96 -5.15
N LEU A 62 -33.68 0.82 -4.55
CA LEU A 62 -34.59 -0.31 -4.35
C LEU A 62 -35.69 0.00 -3.33
N ASP A 63 -35.37 0.74 -2.26
CA ASP A 63 -36.37 1.15 -1.26
C ASP A 63 -37.39 2.15 -1.83
N ARG A 64 -37.01 2.96 -2.83
CA ARG A 64 -37.92 3.87 -3.56
C ARG A 64 -38.83 3.18 -4.58
N LEU A 65 -38.57 1.91 -4.90
CA LEU A 65 -39.39 1.11 -5.83
C LEU A 65 -40.52 0.33 -5.11
N LYS A 66 -40.58 0.39 -3.78
CA LYS A 66 -41.71 -0.12 -2.97
C LYS A 66 -42.75 0.97 -2.75
#